data_AF-A0A7V8YV32-F1
#
_entry.id   AF-A0A7V8YV32-F1
#
_cell.length_a   1.000
_cell.length_b   1.000
_cell.length_c   1.000
_cell.angle_alpha   90.00
_cell.angle_beta   90.00
_cell.angle_gamma   90.00
#
_symmetry.space_group_name_H-M   'P 1'
#
loop_
_entity.id
_entity.type
_entity.pdbx_description
1 polymer ?
#
loop_
_entity_poly.entity_id
_entity_poly.type
_entity_poly.pdbx_seq_one_letter_code
_entity_poly.pdbx_strand_id
1 'polypeptide(L)'
;MDLALLERVLADRGEPAYRAGQVWEWAARGALGYEEMSNVPASVRELLAAEVTFSSLTFTDEAHSSDGTVKALFRTGDGHPVEAVLMRYRDGRRSVCVSSQSGCPLTCSFCATGAMRFGRNLTPSEILDQELHFRRIEPVDHLVFMGMGEPMLNLDNVLAAARRLPDVGITHRRTTISTVGWLPALTRFVEEVEEPIRLALSLHAADPRLRSQLMPVNDRYPLDAVLAECRRYFELRRRKVYVEYVMLAGVNDSTEQAR
;
A
#
# COMPACT_ATOMS: atom_id res chain seq x y z
N MET A 1 5.85 -5.69 11.90
CA MET A 1 5.37 -6.02 13.24
C MET A 1 3.85 -6.12 13.23
N ASP A 2 3.31 -7.24 13.70
CA ASP A 2 1.88 -7.35 14.01
C ASP A 2 1.56 -6.52 15.26
N LEU A 3 0.91 -5.37 15.07
CA LEU A 3 0.63 -4.43 16.15
C LEU A 3 -0.45 -4.94 17.11
N ALA A 4 -1.41 -5.72 16.60
CA ALA A 4 -2.47 -6.29 17.42
C ALA A 4 -1.94 -7.43 18.30
N LEU A 5 -1.03 -8.25 17.75
CA LEU A 5 -0.30 -9.26 18.52
C LEU A 5 0.61 -8.60 19.57
N LEU A 6 1.34 -7.55 19.21
CA LEU A 6 2.18 -6.79 20.15
C LEU A 6 1.37 -6.28 21.35
N GLU A 7 0.26 -5.58 21.09
CA GLU A 7 -0.60 -5.03 22.14
C GLU A 7 -1.15 -6.13 23.06
N ARG A 8 -1.59 -7.24 22.47
CA ARG A 8 -2.11 -8.39 23.22
C ARG A 8 -1.05 -9.04 24.11
N VAL A 9 0.12 -9.37 23.56
CA VAL A 9 1.21 -10.02 24.32
C VAL A 9 1.68 -9.14 25.48
N LEU A 10 1.78 -7.82 25.27
CA LEU A 10 2.13 -6.89 26.34
C LEU A 10 1.05 -6.84 27.43
N ALA A 11 -0.23 -6.77 27.05
CA ALA A 11 -1.34 -6.76 27.99
C ALA A 11 -1.43 -8.06 28.81
N ASP A 12 -1.30 -9.22 28.17
CA ASP A 12 -1.35 -10.54 28.82
C ASP A 12 -0.22 -10.72 29.85
N ARG A 13 0.89 -10.01 29.67
CA ARG A 13 2.05 -10.00 30.58
C ARG A 13 2.02 -8.85 31.60
N GLY A 14 0.95 -8.05 31.62
CA GLY A 14 0.77 -6.95 32.56
C GLY A 14 1.68 -5.74 32.29
N GLU A 15 2.23 -5.62 31.08
CA GLU A 15 3.01 -4.44 30.71
C GLU A 15 2.10 -3.21 30.54
N PRO A 16 2.58 -2.00 30.88
CA PRO A 16 1.81 -0.78 30.69
C PRO A 16 1.46 -0.53 29.21
N ALA A 17 0.28 0.01 28.94
CA ALA A 17 -0.21 0.25 27.57
C ALA A 17 0.74 1.12 26.70
N TYR A 18 1.48 2.05 27.31
CA TYR A 18 2.44 2.90 26.59
C TYR A 18 3.61 2.11 25.99
N ARG A 19 3.87 0.88 26.45
CA ARG A 19 4.98 0.04 26.00
C ARG A 19 4.88 -0.31 24.52
N ALA A 20 3.66 -0.56 24.03
CA ALA A 20 3.42 -0.80 22.60
C ALA A 20 3.83 0.42 21.76
N GLY A 21 3.55 1.63 22.25
CA GLY A 21 3.97 2.89 21.63
C GLY A 21 5.50 3.04 21.57
N GLN A 22 6.22 2.68 22.64
CA GLN A 22 7.69 2.71 22.65
C GLN A 22 8.27 1.76 21.60
N VAL A 23 7.75 0.52 21.54
CA VAL A 23 8.19 -0.49 20.57
C VAL A 23 7.91 -0.03 19.13
N TRP A 24 6.72 0.53 18.89
CA TRP A 24 6.35 1.08 17.58
C TRP A 24 7.26 2.25 17.17
N GLU A 25 7.56 3.17 18.07
CA GLU A 25 8.43 4.32 17.81
C GLU A 25 9.82 3.88 17.32
N TRP A 26 10.39 2.80 17.89
CA TRP A 26 11.64 2.22 17.41
C TRP A 26 11.51 1.59 16.03
N ALA A 27 10.47 0.77 15.83
CA ALA A 27 10.23 0.16 14.52
C ALA A 27 10.05 1.23 13.43
N ALA A 28 9.28 2.28 13.69
CA ALA A 28 9.00 3.36 12.77
C ALA A 28 10.23 4.24 12.46
N ARG A 29 11.20 4.29 13.38
CA ARG A 29 12.52 4.91 13.14
C ARG A 29 13.47 4.05 12.32
N GLY A 30 13.09 2.81 12.01
CA GLY A 30 13.92 1.88 11.25
C GLY A 30 14.85 1.03 12.12
N ALA A 31 14.47 0.74 13.37
CA ALA A 31 15.21 -0.24 14.17
C ALA A 31 15.28 -1.60 13.47
N LEU A 32 16.41 -2.30 13.60
CA LEU A 32 16.63 -3.60 12.97
C LEU A 32 16.01 -4.77 13.75
N GLY A 33 15.79 -4.58 15.06
CA GLY A 33 15.23 -5.59 15.95
C GLY A 33 14.91 -5.04 17.33
N TYR A 34 14.42 -5.92 18.20
CA TYR A 34 14.07 -5.55 19.58
C TYR A 34 15.29 -5.14 20.40
N GLU A 35 16.46 -5.69 20.10
CA GLU A 35 17.72 -5.48 20.81
C GLU A 35 18.17 -4.01 20.84
N GLU A 36 17.83 -3.22 19.82
CA GLU A 36 18.18 -1.80 19.70
C GLU A 36 17.35 -0.90 20.62
N MET A 37 16.23 -1.41 21.17
CA MET A 37 15.26 -0.62 21.93
C MET A 37 15.73 -0.32 23.36
N SER A 38 16.66 0.63 23.50
CA SER A 38 17.34 0.93 24.78
C SER A 38 16.43 1.44 25.90
N ASN A 39 15.25 1.97 25.57
CA ASN A 39 14.24 2.43 26.54
C ASN A 39 13.17 1.35 26.85
N VAL A 40 13.33 0.12 26.33
CA VAL A 40 12.48 -1.04 26.60
C VAL A 40 13.26 -2.03 27.50
N PRO A 41 12.72 -2.46 28.66
CA PRO A 41 13.43 -3.37 29.57
C PRO A 41 13.87 -4.66 28.87
N ALA A 42 15.03 -5.21 29.27
CA ALA A 42 15.59 -6.42 28.66
C ALA A 42 14.61 -7.61 28.68
N SER A 43 13.94 -7.83 29.81
CA SER A 43 12.91 -8.88 29.96
C SER A 43 11.76 -8.75 28.97
N VAL A 44 11.37 -7.51 28.62
CA VAL A 44 10.30 -7.25 27.65
C VAL A 44 10.81 -7.47 26.23
N ARG A 45 12.05 -7.06 25.92
CA ARG A 45 12.67 -7.33 24.61
C ARG A 45 12.80 -8.84 24.34
N GLU A 46 13.25 -9.60 25.34
CA GLU A 46 13.37 -11.07 25.26
C GLU A 46 12.01 -11.74 25.07
N LEU A 47 10.99 -11.31 25.84
CA LEU A 47 9.60 -11.75 25.66
C LEU A 47 9.11 -11.51 24.23
N LEU A 48 9.24 -10.28 23.74
CA LEU A 48 8.75 -9.91 22.42
C LEU A 48 9.48 -10.67 21.32
N ALA A 49 10.81 -10.83 21.42
CA ALA A 49 11.58 -11.61 20.46
C ALA A 49 11.13 -13.09 20.38
N ALA A 50 10.59 -13.65 21.46
CA ALA A 50 10.10 -15.02 21.51
C ALA A 50 8.67 -15.19 20.95
N GLU A 51 7.79 -14.20 21.14
CA GLU A 51 6.35 -14.35 20.86
C GLU A 51 5.82 -13.47 19.73
N VAL A 52 6.53 -12.41 19.37
CA VAL A 52 6.11 -11.43 18.37
C VAL A 52 7.21 -11.28 17.35
N THR A 53 7.01 -11.78 16.13
CA THR A 53 8.00 -11.57 15.09
C THR A 53 8.10 -10.08 14.77
N PHE A 54 9.34 -9.59 14.68
CA PHE A 54 9.60 -8.16 14.45
C PHE A 54 8.97 -7.67 13.13
N SER A 55 8.91 -8.54 12.11
CA SER A 55 8.16 -8.38 10.87
C SER A 55 7.07 -9.45 10.77
N SER A 56 5.87 -9.06 10.34
CA SER A 56 4.78 -9.97 9.96
C SER A 56 4.97 -10.57 8.56
N LEU A 57 5.90 -10.00 7.79
CA LEU A 57 6.35 -10.51 6.50
C LEU A 57 7.72 -11.17 6.61
N THR A 58 7.87 -12.33 5.97
CA THR A 58 9.17 -13.01 5.81
C THR A 58 9.81 -12.54 4.50
N PHE A 59 10.96 -11.88 4.60
CA PHE A 59 11.76 -11.53 3.42
C PHE A 59 12.24 -12.80 2.71
N THR A 60 12.11 -12.84 1.39
CA THR A 60 12.47 -14.01 0.56
C THR A 60 13.62 -13.70 -0.37
N ASP A 61 13.53 -12.60 -1.12
CA ASP A 61 14.51 -12.26 -2.15
C ASP A 61 14.47 -10.75 -2.50
N GLU A 62 15.53 -10.25 -3.12
CA GLU A 62 15.61 -8.88 -3.62
C GLU A 62 16.26 -8.79 -5.00
N ALA A 63 15.74 -7.89 -5.83
CA ALA A 63 16.31 -7.56 -7.13
C ALA A 63 16.68 -6.08 -7.18
N HIS A 64 17.89 -5.80 -7.67
CA HIS A 64 18.45 -4.45 -7.77
C HIS A 64 18.61 -4.04 -9.23
N SER A 65 18.11 -2.86 -9.56
CA SER A 65 18.28 -2.22 -10.88
C SER A 65 19.45 -1.23 -10.86
N SER A 66 20.06 -1.00 -12.02
CA SER A 66 21.16 -0.04 -12.19
C SER A 66 20.77 1.42 -11.91
N ASP A 67 19.48 1.74 -11.96
CA ASP A 67 18.95 3.08 -11.63
C ASP A 67 18.70 3.27 -10.12
N GLY A 68 19.02 2.26 -9.32
CA GLY A 68 18.78 2.26 -7.88
C GLY A 68 17.35 1.86 -7.50
N THR A 69 16.53 1.31 -8.40
CA THR A 69 15.27 0.68 -8.01
C THR A 69 15.55 -0.65 -7.32
N VAL A 70 14.87 -0.93 -6.19
CA VAL A 70 14.99 -2.20 -5.45
C VAL A 70 13.61 -2.82 -5.33
N LYS A 71 13.47 -4.06 -5.79
CA LYS A 71 12.24 -4.85 -5.64
C LYS A 71 12.47 -5.94 -4.61
N ALA A 72 11.65 -5.98 -3.58
CA ALA A 72 11.68 -7.00 -2.54
C ALA A 72 10.50 -7.97 -2.69
N LEU A 73 10.77 -9.26 -2.53
CA LEU A 73 9.79 -10.33 -2.45
C LEU A 73 9.65 -10.79 -1.00
N PHE A 74 8.41 -10.85 -0.53
CA PHE A 74 8.04 -11.33 0.78
C PHE A 74 7.09 -12.52 0.70
N ARG A 75 6.98 -13.23 1.81
CA ARG A 75 5.89 -14.15 2.10
C ARG A 75 5.16 -13.74 3.36
N THR A 76 3.85 -13.79 3.31
CA THR A 76 3.00 -13.67 4.50
C THR A 76 3.16 -14.89 5.41
N GLY A 77 2.65 -14.83 6.65
CA GLY A 77 2.72 -15.95 7.60
C GLY A 77 2.04 -17.24 7.11
N ASP A 78 1.06 -17.12 6.20
CA ASP A 78 0.36 -18.20 5.51
C ASP A 78 0.93 -18.49 4.10
N GLY A 79 2.10 -17.95 3.76
CA GLY A 79 2.91 -18.35 2.60
C GLY A 79 2.57 -17.67 1.29
N HIS A 80 1.65 -16.69 1.27
CA HIS A 80 1.30 -15.95 0.07
C HIS A 80 2.39 -14.93 -0.33
N PRO A 81 2.72 -14.80 -1.63
CA PRO A 81 3.75 -13.88 -2.10
C PRO A 81 3.26 -12.43 -2.11
N VAL A 82 4.14 -11.51 -1.73
CA VAL A 82 3.90 -10.06 -1.75
C VAL A 82 5.15 -9.36 -2.28
N GLU A 83 5.00 -8.44 -3.22
CA GLU A 83 6.10 -7.62 -3.71
C GLU A 83 5.97 -6.17 -3.25
N ALA A 84 7.10 -5.52 -2.99
CA ALA A 84 7.18 -4.08 -2.78
C ALA A 84 8.41 -3.51 -3.49
N VAL A 85 8.35 -2.23 -3.88
CA VAL A 85 9.41 -1.61 -4.68
C VAL A 85 9.82 -0.28 -4.09
N LEU A 86 11.11 -0.08 -3.84
CA LEU A 86 11.70 1.21 -3.54
C LEU A 86 12.22 1.85 -4.83
N MET A 87 11.76 3.07 -5.11
CA MET A 87 12.18 3.87 -6.26
C MET A 87 12.90 5.14 -5.80
N ARG A 88 14.06 5.39 -6.41
CA ARG A 88 14.93 6.53 -6.11
C ARG A 88 14.89 7.53 -7.26
N TYR A 89 14.38 8.73 -6.99
CA TYR A 89 14.25 9.78 -8.00
C TYR A 89 15.38 10.80 -7.91
N ARG A 90 15.65 11.47 -9.05
CA ARG A 90 16.73 12.47 -9.21
C ARG A 90 16.49 13.75 -8.40
N ASP A 91 15.25 14.07 -8.09
CA ASP A 91 14.84 15.20 -7.24
C ASP A 91 14.98 14.90 -5.74
N GLY A 92 15.55 13.75 -5.38
CA GLY A 92 15.74 13.32 -3.99
C GLY A 92 14.59 12.49 -3.43
N ARG A 93 13.45 12.39 -4.13
CA ARG A 93 12.30 11.59 -3.66
C ARG A 93 12.67 10.12 -3.50
N ARG A 94 12.18 9.51 -2.42
CA ARG A 94 12.27 8.06 -2.12
C ARG A 94 10.87 7.51 -1.92
N SER A 95 10.37 6.84 -2.95
CA SER A 95 8.99 6.36 -2.98
C SER A 95 8.94 4.85 -2.86
N VAL A 96 8.12 4.35 -1.93
CA VAL A 96 7.81 2.93 -1.84
C VAL A 96 6.48 2.65 -2.55
N CYS A 97 6.47 1.68 -3.45
CA CYS A 97 5.27 1.08 -4.02
C CYS A 97 4.93 -0.16 -3.19
N VAL A 98 3.78 -0.15 -2.52
CA VAL A 98 3.31 -1.24 -1.67
C VAL A 98 2.11 -1.95 -2.28
N SER A 99 2.03 -3.24 -1.98
CA SER A 99 0.89 -4.11 -2.25
C SER A 99 -0.16 -3.98 -1.17
N SER A 100 -1.44 -4.10 -1.56
CA SER A 100 -2.60 -4.13 -0.66
C SER A 100 -3.20 -5.54 -0.54
N GLN A 101 -2.88 -6.44 -1.47
CA GLN A 101 -3.36 -7.82 -1.53
C GLN A 101 -2.26 -8.74 -2.07
N SER A 102 -2.36 -10.05 -1.82
CA SER A 102 -1.61 -11.05 -2.58
C SER A 102 -2.46 -11.52 -3.76
N GLY A 103 -2.09 -11.10 -4.97
CA GLY A 103 -2.91 -11.28 -6.18
C GLY A 103 -3.99 -10.19 -6.28
N CYS A 104 -4.79 -10.21 -7.35
CA CYS A 104 -5.86 -9.25 -7.54
C CYS A 104 -7.05 -9.92 -8.26
N PRO A 105 -8.29 -9.80 -7.74
CA PRO A 105 -9.44 -10.47 -8.35
C PRO A 105 -10.04 -9.71 -9.54
N LEU A 106 -9.50 -8.54 -9.92
CA LEU A 106 -10.10 -7.67 -10.95
C LEU A 106 -9.60 -7.93 -12.38
N THR A 107 -8.62 -8.82 -12.54
CA THR A 107 -8.28 -9.45 -13.83
C THR A 107 -8.02 -8.47 -14.99
N CYS A 108 -7.39 -7.31 -14.72
CA CYS A 108 -6.98 -6.40 -15.79
C CYS A 108 -6.00 -7.11 -16.74
N SER A 109 -6.27 -7.11 -18.05
CA SER A 109 -5.61 -7.99 -19.01
C SER A 109 -4.12 -7.67 -19.25
N PHE A 110 -3.71 -6.43 -18.99
CA PHE A 110 -2.32 -5.98 -19.07
C PHE A 110 -1.54 -6.18 -17.76
N CYS A 111 -2.19 -6.64 -16.68
CA CYS A 111 -1.58 -6.73 -15.35
C CYS A 111 -1.18 -8.18 -15.03
N ALA A 112 0.10 -8.42 -14.78
CA ALA A 112 0.59 -9.73 -14.35
C ALA A 112 -0.12 -10.23 -13.07
N THR A 113 -0.32 -9.36 -12.09
CA THR A 113 -1.08 -9.67 -10.86
C THR A 113 -2.54 -10.02 -11.13
N GLY A 114 -3.14 -9.45 -12.19
CA GLY A 114 -4.50 -9.78 -12.62
C GLY A 114 -4.62 -11.19 -13.22
N ALA A 115 -3.52 -11.75 -13.73
CA ALA A 115 -3.46 -13.14 -14.18
C ALA A 115 -3.15 -14.13 -13.04
N MET A 116 -2.71 -13.64 -11.88
CA MET A 116 -2.47 -14.47 -10.69
C MET A 116 -3.79 -14.79 -9.98
N ARG A 117 -3.84 -15.97 -9.34
CA ARG A 117 -4.95 -16.30 -8.44
C ARG A 117 -4.95 -15.33 -7.25
N PHE A 118 -6.10 -14.73 -6.97
CA PHE A 118 -6.29 -13.98 -5.73
C PHE A 118 -6.09 -14.90 -4.51
N GLY A 119 -5.18 -14.52 -3.63
CA GLY A 119 -4.94 -15.18 -2.35
C GLY A 119 -5.83 -14.57 -1.28
N ARG A 120 -5.46 -13.38 -0.81
CA ARG A 120 -6.21 -12.63 0.21
C ARG A 120 -5.82 -11.16 0.29
N ASN A 121 -6.61 -10.42 1.07
CA ASN A 121 -6.27 -9.09 1.56
C ASN A 121 -5.09 -9.14 2.54
N LEU A 122 -4.23 -8.13 2.49
CA LEU A 122 -3.17 -7.92 3.48
C LEU A 122 -3.73 -7.19 4.70
N THR A 123 -3.21 -7.50 5.88
CA THR A 123 -3.48 -6.76 7.11
C THR A 123 -2.75 -5.41 7.11
N PRO A 124 -3.11 -4.46 8.00
CA PRO A 124 -2.40 -3.18 8.07
C PRO A 124 -0.92 -3.35 8.39
N SER A 125 -0.59 -4.31 9.24
CA SER A 125 0.80 -4.63 9.61
C SER A 125 1.60 -5.20 8.44
N GLU A 126 1.01 -6.05 7.60
CA GLU A 126 1.67 -6.57 6.40
C GLU A 126 1.88 -5.48 5.34
N ILE A 127 0.97 -4.50 5.25
CA ILE A 127 1.15 -3.33 4.39
C ILE A 127 2.31 -2.47 4.91
N LEU A 128 2.31 -2.15 6.21
CA LEU A 128 3.35 -1.33 6.83
C LEU A 128 4.73 -2.01 6.79
N ASP A 129 4.79 -3.33 6.94
CA ASP A 129 6.07 -4.05 6.92
C ASP A 129 6.82 -3.98 5.59
N GLN A 130 6.11 -3.78 4.49
CA GLN A 130 6.72 -3.50 3.18
C GLN A 130 7.47 -2.16 3.20
N GLU A 131 6.90 -1.13 3.82
CA GLU A 131 7.53 0.18 3.98
C GLU A 131 8.67 0.12 5.01
N LEU A 132 8.43 -0.50 6.17
CA LEU A 132 9.41 -0.60 7.24
C LEU A 132 10.67 -1.36 6.80
N HIS A 133 10.53 -2.33 5.89
CA HIS A 133 11.68 -2.99 5.27
C HIS A 133 12.63 -1.99 4.60
N PHE A 134 12.10 -1.08 3.78
CA PHE A 134 12.93 -0.06 3.13
C PHE A 134 13.35 1.05 4.08
N ARG A 135 12.52 1.38 5.08
CA ARG A 135 12.84 2.36 6.12
C ARG A 135 14.09 1.99 6.92
N ARG A 136 14.32 0.69 7.15
CA ARG A 136 15.54 0.15 7.79
C ARG A 136 16.79 0.31 6.93
N ILE A 137 16.63 0.49 5.62
CA ILE A 137 17.74 0.64 4.66
C ILE A 137 18.08 2.12 4.49
N GLU A 138 17.08 2.98 4.25
CA GLU A 138 17.27 4.42 4.12
C GLU A 138 16.00 5.22 4.44
N PRO A 139 16.09 6.54 4.66
CA PRO A 139 14.92 7.40 4.79
C PRO A 139 14.04 7.37 3.53
N VAL A 140 12.79 6.92 3.69
CA VAL A 140 11.74 7.00 2.68
C VAL A 140 10.76 8.12 3.01
N ASP A 141 10.17 8.73 1.98
CA ASP A 141 9.38 9.96 2.16
C ASP A 141 8.09 10.02 1.34
N HIS A 142 7.85 9.04 0.46
CA HIS A 142 6.62 8.89 -0.32
C HIS A 142 6.15 7.43 -0.34
N LEU A 143 4.84 7.22 -0.44
CA LEU A 143 4.26 5.90 -0.61
C LEU A 143 3.11 5.91 -1.62
N VAL A 144 3.09 4.88 -2.47
CA VAL A 144 2.01 4.66 -3.43
C VAL A 144 1.44 3.24 -3.28
N PHE A 145 0.12 3.11 -3.21
CA PHE A 145 -0.58 1.83 -3.27
C PHE A 145 -0.83 1.47 -4.73
N MET A 146 0.23 1.04 -5.41
CA MET A 146 0.23 0.63 -6.83
C MET A 146 0.95 -0.71 -7.04
N GLY A 147 1.16 -1.47 -5.96
CA GLY A 147 1.72 -2.82 -6.02
C GLY A 147 0.65 -3.84 -6.39
N MET A 148 0.72 -5.01 -5.75
CA MET A 148 -0.26 -6.08 -5.96
C MET A 148 -1.60 -5.74 -5.27
N GLY A 149 -2.69 -5.92 -5.99
CA GLY A 149 -4.06 -5.78 -5.48
C GLY A 149 -4.79 -4.50 -5.88
N GLU A 150 -6.10 -4.47 -5.62
CA GLU A 150 -6.94 -3.27 -5.68
C GLU A 150 -7.13 -2.74 -4.24
N PRO A 151 -6.55 -1.58 -3.90
CA PRO A 151 -6.67 -0.99 -2.56
C PRO A 151 -8.11 -0.80 -2.09
N MET A 152 -9.06 -0.47 -2.98
CA MET A 152 -10.45 -0.26 -2.62
C MET A 152 -11.19 -1.57 -2.25
N LEU A 153 -10.68 -2.74 -2.65
CA LEU A 153 -11.18 -4.05 -2.16
C LEU A 153 -10.61 -4.43 -0.78
N ASN A 154 -9.67 -3.63 -0.27
CA ASN A 154 -9.07 -3.79 1.05
C ASN A 154 -9.05 -2.47 1.83
N LEU A 155 -10.08 -1.63 1.64
CA LEU A 155 -10.07 -0.23 2.04
C LEU A 155 -9.75 -0.04 3.53
N ASP A 156 -10.39 -0.79 4.42
CA ASP A 156 -10.23 -0.59 5.87
C ASP A 156 -8.78 -0.83 6.31
N ASN A 157 -8.14 -1.89 5.79
CA ASN A 157 -6.74 -2.19 6.10
C ASN A 157 -5.78 -1.20 5.46
N VAL A 158 -6.06 -0.77 4.22
CA VAL A 158 -5.29 0.26 3.51
C VAL A 158 -5.33 1.57 4.26
N LEU A 159 -6.50 2.02 4.73
CA LEU A 159 -6.64 3.26 5.50
C LEU A 159 -5.98 3.16 6.87
N ALA A 160 -6.11 2.02 7.56
CA ALA A 160 -5.45 1.78 8.83
C ALA A 160 -3.91 1.83 8.71
N ALA A 161 -3.35 1.35 7.61
CA ALA A 161 -1.92 1.50 7.30
C ALA A 161 -1.57 2.93 6.91
N ALA A 162 -2.33 3.54 5.98
CA ALA A 162 -2.08 4.88 5.47
C ALA A 162 -2.07 5.96 6.57
N ARG A 163 -2.93 5.83 7.57
CA ARG A 163 -3.02 6.74 8.74
C ARG A 163 -1.82 6.66 9.68
N ARG A 164 -1.05 5.56 9.65
CA ARG A 164 0.19 5.39 10.44
C ARG A 164 1.44 5.83 9.69
N LEU A 165 1.35 6.12 8.39
CA LEU A 165 2.50 6.54 7.59
C LEU A 165 3.23 7.80 8.10
N PRO A 166 2.57 8.78 8.75
CA PRO A 166 3.29 9.90 9.35
C PRO A 166 4.34 9.47 10.40
N ASP A 167 4.09 8.36 11.12
CA ASP A 167 4.99 7.86 12.17
C ASP A 167 6.32 7.37 11.59
N VAL A 168 6.30 6.87 10.34
CA VAL A 168 7.49 6.41 9.59
C VAL A 168 8.11 7.50 8.72
N GLY A 169 7.62 8.74 8.83
CA GLY A 169 8.15 9.92 8.13
C GLY A 169 7.48 10.23 6.79
N ILE A 170 6.36 9.57 6.45
CA ILE A 170 5.62 9.79 5.21
C ILE A 170 4.30 10.51 5.52
N THR A 171 4.27 11.83 5.26
CA THR A 171 3.04 12.61 5.47
C THR A 171 1.90 12.14 4.56
N HIS A 172 0.64 12.27 4.98
CA HIS A 172 -0.52 11.92 4.15
C HIS A 172 -0.51 12.58 2.76
N ARG A 173 0.04 13.81 2.63
CA ARG A 173 0.20 14.51 1.33
C ARG A 173 1.13 13.81 0.35
N ARG A 174 1.95 12.88 0.81
CA ARG A 174 2.91 12.09 0.04
C ARG A 174 2.48 10.62 -0.07
N THR A 175 1.28 10.30 0.40
CA THR A 175 0.62 9.01 0.25
C THR A 175 -0.38 9.08 -0.92
N THR A 176 -0.32 8.11 -1.82
CA THR A 176 -1.27 8.00 -2.95
C THR A 176 -1.94 6.63 -2.95
N ILE A 177 -3.27 6.61 -2.96
CA ILE A 177 -4.05 5.39 -3.15
C ILE A 177 -4.57 5.37 -4.59
N SER A 178 -4.18 4.35 -5.35
CA SER A 178 -4.71 4.12 -6.70
C SER A 178 -5.92 3.19 -6.65
N THR A 179 -6.83 3.34 -7.60
CA THR A 179 -7.96 2.43 -7.79
C THR A 179 -8.30 2.28 -9.27
N VAL A 180 -8.80 1.11 -9.66
CA VAL A 180 -9.45 0.88 -10.95
C VAL A 180 -10.91 1.34 -11.01
N GLY A 181 -11.43 1.90 -9.91
CA GLY A 181 -12.80 2.41 -9.82
C GLY A 181 -13.79 1.43 -9.19
N TRP A 182 -13.40 0.75 -8.11
CA TRP A 182 -14.36 -0.05 -7.33
C TRP A 182 -15.32 0.87 -6.56
N LEU A 183 -16.45 1.18 -7.21
CA LEU A 183 -17.32 2.30 -6.83
C LEU A 183 -17.78 2.31 -5.36
N PRO A 184 -18.23 1.19 -4.74
CA PRO A 184 -18.71 1.24 -3.36
C PRO A 184 -17.67 1.73 -2.36
N ALA A 185 -16.41 1.29 -2.50
CA ALA A 185 -15.34 1.70 -1.61
C ALA A 185 -14.72 3.04 -2.03
N LEU A 186 -14.75 3.39 -3.32
CA LEU A 186 -14.40 4.75 -3.75
C LEU A 186 -15.36 5.78 -3.14
N THR A 187 -16.67 5.53 -3.13
CA THR A 187 -17.66 6.38 -2.45
C THR A 187 -17.36 6.53 -0.97
N ARG A 188 -17.10 5.42 -0.26
CA ARG A 188 -16.66 5.43 1.13
C ARG A 188 -15.38 6.25 1.32
N PHE A 189 -14.38 6.08 0.46
CA PHE A 189 -13.13 6.84 0.53
C PHE A 189 -13.37 8.35 0.43
N VAL A 190 -14.21 8.78 -0.51
CA VAL A 190 -14.53 10.21 -0.70
C VAL A 190 -15.25 10.80 0.52
N GLU A 191 -16.17 10.04 1.13
CA GLU A 191 -16.94 10.44 2.31
C GLU A 191 -16.12 10.44 3.60
N GLU A 192 -15.42 9.35 3.87
CA GLU A 192 -14.84 9.04 5.18
C GLU A 192 -13.41 9.58 5.35
N VAL A 193 -12.68 9.84 4.26
CA VAL A 193 -11.25 10.23 4.32
C VAL A 193 -11.06 11.73 4.20
N GLU A 194 -10.76 12.37 5.32
CA GLU A 194 -10.47 13.80 5.39
C GLU A 194 -8.98 14.10 5.20
N GLU A 195 -8.13 13.15 5.58
CA GLU A 195 -6.68 13.22 5.48
C GLU A 195 -6.23 13.54 4.06
N PRO A 196 -5.15 14.32 3.86
CA PRO A 196 -4.67 14.72 2.53
C PRO A 196 -3.98 13.62 1.72
N ILE A 197 -4.53 12.41 1.74
CA ILE A 197 -4.16 11.28 0.89
C ILE A 197 -4.62 11.56 -0.54
N ARG A 198 -3.70 11.37 -1.50
CA ARG A 198 -3.96 11.56 -2.93
C ARG A 198 -4.74 10.37 -3.49
N LEU A 199 -5.68 10.66 -4.38
CA LEU A 199 -6.40 9.67 -5.17
C LEU A 199 -5.79 9.59 -6.58
N ALA A 200 -5.47 8.38 -7.04
CA ALA A 200 -5.15 8.08 -8.43
C ALA A 200 -6.21 7.15 -9.02
N LEU A 201 -6.62 7.42 -10.26
CA LEU A 201 -7.56 6.61 -11.03
C LEU A 201 -6.81 5.90 -12.16
N SER A 202 -6.82 4.58 -12.13
CA SER A 202 -6.38 3.73 -13.24
C SER A 202 -7.46 3.70 -14.33
N LEU A 203 -7.25 4.52 -15.37
CA LEU A 203 -8.24 4.78 -16.41
C LEU A 203 -8.08 3.84 -17.61
N HIS A 204 -6.90 3.93 -18.23
CA HIS A 204 -6.36 3.08 -19.31
C HIS A 204 -7.17 2.92 -20.61
N ALA A 205 -8.37 3.46 -20.73
CA ALA A 205 -9.07 3.64 -22.00
C ALA A 205 -10.11 4.76 -21.87
N ALA A 206 -10.25 5.57 -22.92
CA ALA A 206 -11.28 6.62 -22.99
C ALA A 206 -12.61 6.06 -23.52
N ASP A 207 -12.55 5.11 -24.45
CA ASP A 207 -13.70 4.37 -24.95
C ASP A 207 -14.17 3.30 -23.94
N PRO A 208 -15.45 3.29 -23.52
CA PRO A 208 -15.97 2.32 -22.57
C PRO A 208 -15.86 0.86 -23.02
N ARG A 209 -16.00 0.55 -24.31
CA ARG A 209 -15.88 -0.84 -24.80
C ARG A 209 -14.45 -1.34 -24.67
N LEU A 210 -13.49 -0.54 -25.10
CA LEU A 210 -12.07 -0.85 -24.93
C LEU A 210 -11.72 -0.97 -23.44
N ARG A 211 -12.26 -0.08 -22.61
CA ARG A 211 -12.04 -0.16 -21.16
C ARG A 211 -12.55 -1.46 -20.58
N SER A 212 -13.73 -1.95 -20.96
CA SER A 212 -14.22 -3.27 -20.51
C SER A 212 -13.34 -4.43 -20.96
N GLN A 213 -12.75 -4.36 -22.16
CA GLN A 213 -11.80 -5.38 -22.64
C GLN A 213 -10.51 -5.40 -21.82
N LEU A 214 -10.01 -4.22 -21.43
CA LEU A 214 -8.78 -4.10 -20.63
C LEU A 214 -9.01 -4.32 -19.14
N MET A 215 -10.16 -3.89 -18.64
CA MET A 215 -10.51 -3.75 -17.23
C MET A 215 -11.96 -4.17 -17.00
N PRO A 216 -12.25 -5.47 -16.78
CA PRO A 216 -13.61 -6.00 -16.66
C PRO A 216 -14.48 -5.34 -15.57
N VAL A 217 -13.85 -4.70 -14.58
CA VAL A 217 -14.55 -3.89 -13.57
C VAL A 217 -15.45 -2.81 -14.20
N ASN A 218 -15.13 -2.33 -15.40
CA ASN A 218 -15.93 -1.34 -16.12
C ASN A 218 -17.36 -1.80 -16.42
N ASP A 219 -17.57 -3.10 -16.64
CA ASP A 219 -18.92 -3.65 -16.89
C ASP A 219 -19.78 -3.63 -15.63
N ARG A 220 -19.15 -3.72 -14.46
CA ARG A 220 -19.82 -3.63 -13.16
C ARG A 220 -19.99 -2.19 -12.69
N TYR A 221 -18.95 -1.38 -12.87
CA TYR A 221 -18.88 0.02 -12.48
C TYR A 221 -18.42 0.85 -13.69
N PRO A 222 -19.37 1.34 -14.50
CA PRO A 222 -19.09 2.13 -15.68
C PRO A 222 -18.27 3.40 -15.37
N LEU A 223 -17.41 3.76 -16.31
CA LEU A 223 -16.46 4.86 -16.15
C LEU A 223 -17.13 6.21 -15.82
N ASP A 224 -18.29 6.50 -16.38
CA ASP A 224 -19.02 7.75 -16.11
C ASP A 224 -19.38 7.90 -14.62
N ALA A 225 -19.84 6.83 -13.98
CA ALA A 225 -20.13 6.78 -12.54
C ALA A 225 -18.85 6.95 -11.70
N VAL A 226 -17.75 6.29 -12.10
CA VAL A 226 -16.45 6.43 -11.43
C VAL A 226 -15.93 7.88 -11.56
N LEU A 227 -16.03 8.49 -12.74
CA LEU A 227 -15.63 9.87 -12.97
C LEU A 227 -16.50 10.87 -12.20
N ALA A 228 -17.80 10.61 -12.08
CA ALA A 228 -18.68 11.43 -11.23
C ALA A 228 -18.20 11.42 -9.78
N GLU A 229 -17.79 10.26 -9.26
CA GLU A 229 -17.26 10.13 -7.91
C GLU A 229 -15.89 10.83 -7.74
N CYS A 230 -15.02 10.74 -8.75
CA CYS A 230 -13.76 11.48 -8.78
C CYS A 230 -13.98 13.02 -8.80
N ARG A 231 -15.01 13.51 -9.51
CA ARG A 231 -15.40 14.92 -9.48
C ARG A 231 -15.89 15.32 -8.10
N ARG A 232 -16.71 14.49 -7.46
CA ARG A 232 -17.18 14.70 -6.09
C ARG A 232 -16.02 14.79 -5.09
N TYR A 233 -15.00 13.93 -5.23
CA TYR A 233 -13.76 14.02 -4.45
C TYR A 233 -13.09 15.40 -4.60
N PHE A 234 -12.94 15.89 -5.83
CA PHE A 234 -12.36 17.21 -6.08
C PHE A 234 -13.22 18.34 -5.48
N GLU A 235 -14.54 18.27 -5.61
CA GLU A 235 -15.45 19.30 -5.09
C GLU A 235 -15.42 19.39 -3.56
N LEU A 236 -15.43 18.24 -2.88
CA LEU A 236 -15.42 18.16 -1.42
C LEU A 236 -14.04 18.47 -0.83
N ARG A 237 -12.97 17.92 -1.42
CA ARG A 237 -11.63 17.96 -0.81
C ARG A 237 -10.71 19.01 -1.44
N ARG A 238 -11.07 19.58 -2.60
CA ARG A 238 -10.25 20.51 -3.40
C ARG A 238 -8.87 19.95 -3.74
N ARG A 239 -8.81 18.63 -3.97
CA ARG A 239 -7.59 17.88 -4.29
C ARG A 239 -7.71 17.25 -5.67
N LYS A 240 -6.63 17.33 -6.44
CA LYS A 240 -6.56 16.75 -7.78
C LYS A 240 -6.67 15.22 -7.69
N VAL A 241 -7.34 14.64 -8.70
CA VAL A 241 -7.27 13.21 -8.99
C VAL A 241 -6.16 13.02 -10.02
N TYR A 242 -5.22 12.13 -9.74
CA TYR A 242 -4.20 11.72 -10.70
C TYR A 242 -4.80 10.67 -11.62
N VAL A 243 -4.50 10.74 -12.91
CA VAL A 243 -5.02 9.78 -13.89
C VAL A 243 -3.85 8.95 -14.41
N GLU A 244 -3.93 7.64 -14.20
CA GLU A 244 -2.97 6.67 -14.68
C GLU A 244 -3.46 6.10 -16.02
N TYR A 245 -2.59 6.16 -17.03
CA TYR A 245 -2.89 5.67 -18.38
C TYR A 245 -1.69 4.87 -18.88
N VAL A 246 -1.80 3.53 -18.87
CA VAL A 246 -0.79 2.66 -19.46
C VAL A 246 -0.89 2.76 -20.97
N MET A 247 0.24 2.95 -21.64
CA MET A 247 0.31 3.02 -23.10
C MET A 247 0.58 1.62 -23.65
N LEU A 248 -0.41 1.04 -24.33
CA LEU A 248 -0.36 -0.28 -24.93
C LEU A 248 -0.32 -0.11 -26.46
N ALA A 249 0.81 -0.53 -27.05
CA ALA A 249 1.10 -0.32 -28.46
C ALA A 249 0.01 -0.88 -29.37
N GLY A 250 -0.62 -0.02 -30.18
CA GLY A 250 -1.68 -0.38 -31.12
C GLY A 250 -3.03 -0.71 -30.48
N VAL A 251 -3.18 -0.49 -29.17
CA VAL A 251 -4.41 -0.81 -28.43
C VAL A 251 -5.10 0.47 -27.95
N ASN A 252 -4.39 1.31 -27.20
CA ASN A 252 -4.96 2.51 -26.58
C ASN A 252 -4.08 3.76 -26.76
N ASP A 253 -3.04 3.70 -27.60
CA ASP A 253 -2.04 4.74 -27.78
C ASP A 253 -2.25 5.63 -29.03
N SER A 254 -3.40 5.51 -29.70
CA SER A 254 -3.71 6.33 -30.88
C SER A 254 -4.05 7.78 -30.53
N THR A 255 -3.87 8.69 -31.48
CA THR A 255 -4.26 10.11 -31.33
C THR A 255 -5.77 10.30 -31.20
N GLU A 256 -6.58 9.38 -31.72
CA GLU A 256 -8.04 9.37 -31.55
C GLU A 256 -8.42 9.08 -30.10
N GLN A 257 -7.76 8.11 -29.45
CA GLN A 257 -7.97 7.83 -28.02
C GLN A 257 -7.57 8.99 -27.10
N ALA A 258 -6.68 9.87 -27.56
CA ALA A 258 -6.21 11.03 -26.80
C ALA A 258 -7.13 12.26 -26.90
N ARG A 259 -8.02 12.31 -27.90
CA ARG A 259 -8.95 13.44 -28.14
C ARG A 259 -10.23 13.27 -27.34
#